data_AF-A0A833Z088-F1
#
_entry.id   AF-A0A833Z088-F1
#
_cell.length_a   1.000
_cell.length_b   1.000
_cell.length_c   1.000
_cell.angle_alpha   90.00
_cell.angle_beta   90.00
_cell.angle_gamma   90.00
#
_symmetry.space_group_name_H-M   'P 1'
#
loop_
_entity.id
_entity.type
_entity.pdbx_description
1 polymer ?
#
loop_
_entity_poly.entity_id
_entity_poly.type
_entity_poly.pdbx_seq_one_letter_code
_entity_poly.pdbx_strand_id
1 'polypeptide(L)'
;MGDLSEIAVEEHIRARRSLQPGSPHSTGNCRHLGGCKGTHQTRAHPGWQIRTLGYCSQLVGGVLVGYCPARSEVGTRLLVLSSQLSHCRTILRLFDDLAMFACTTQYGLGAKEEDVLVRCLSVLGNLADQLYYPCEHIAWAADTKILPVDSARWWVLSTAFWGLSLLLGIARSLWMVLKLRQQLRSPTPAFISQLPRSQRRAMRAQMQSELLTILSNLADLANAVHWLPPGILWAGRFPPWLVGLLGTISSLLSVYQAIQASGWADPATS
;
A
#
# COMPACT_ATOMS: atom_id res chain seq x y z
N MET A 1 18.66 34.01 12.02
CA MET A 1 17.29 33.81 11.47
C MET A 1 17.19 32.53 10.62
N GLY A 2 18.07 31.53 10.85
CA GLY A 2 18.11 30.26 10.10
C GLY A 2 17.65 29.01 10.88
N ASP A 3 17.67 29.03 12.21
CA ASP A 3 17.46 27.81 13.01
C ASP A 3 16.01 27.29 13.07
N LEU A 4 15.00 28.16 13.01
CA LEU A 4 13.60 27.73 13.13
C LEU A 4 13.12 26.93 11.90
N SER A 5 13.67 27.22 10.72
CA SER A 5 13.35 26.47 9.50
C SER A 5 14.05 25.11 9.46
N GLU A 6 15.28 25.04 9.99
CA GLU A 6 16.09 23.82 10.00
C GLU A 6 15.60 22.84 11.07
N ILE A 7 15.19 23.35 12.25
CA ILE A 7 14.54 22.57 13.31
C ILE A 7 13.16 22.04 12.84
N ALA A 8 12.36 22.85 12.14
CA ALA A 8 11.09 22.39 11.58
C ALA A 8 11.28 21.32 10.51
N VAL A 9 12.35 21.40 9.71
CA VAL A 9 12.73 20.38 8.73
C VAL A 9 13.24 19.11 9.43
N GLU A 10 14.07 19.21 10.47
CA GLU A 10 14.56 18.07 11.27
C GLU A 10 13.42 17.38 12.04
N GLU A 11 12.47 18.12 12.59
CA GLU A 11 11.30 17.56 13.28
C GLU A 11 10.33 16.92 12.28
N HIS A 12 10.17 17.50 11.10
CA HIS A 12 9.43 16.91 9.98
C HIS A 12 10.13 15.66 9.42
N ILE A 13 11.47 15.62 9.39
CA ILE A 13 12.28 14.43 9.07
C ILE A 13 12.19 13.39 10.20
N ARG A 14 12.14 13.78 11.47
CA ARG A 14 11.96 12.89 12.62
C ARG A 14 10.55 12.28 12.64
N ALA A 15 9.54 13.05 12.24
CA ALA A 15 8.18 12.57 11.99
C ALA A 15 8.10 11.62 10.78
N ARG A 16 8.93 11.82 9.73
CA ARG A 16 9.13 10.82 8.65
C ARG A 16 9.76 9.54 9.19
N ARG A 17 10.82 9.64 10.00
CA ARG A 17 11.53 8.49 10.59
C ARG A 17 10.58 7.63 11.42
N SER A 18 9.65 8.24 12.14
CA SER A 18 8.77 7.51 13.07
C SER A 18 7.47 6.99 12.47
N LEU A 19 7.01 7.48 11.33
CA LEU A 19 5.64 7.22 10.85
C LEU A 19 5.61 6.85 9.37
N GLN A 20 6.67 6.21 8.86
CA GLN A 20 6.89 5.44 7.62
C GLN A 20 6.21 4.04 7.51
N PRO A 21 4.90 3.86 7.41
CA PRO A 21 4.25 2.59 7.14
C PRO A 21 4.47 2.24 5.67
N GLY A 22 5.66 1.73 5.37
CA GLY A 22 5.99 1.36 3.99
C GLY A 22 4.95 0.42 3.37
N SER A 23 4.86 0.46 2.05
CA SER A 23 3.82 -0.06 1.17
C SER A 23 3.18 -1.40 1.57
N PRO A 24 1.83 -1.56 1.53
CA PRO A 24 1.17 -2.86 1.69
C PRO A 24 1.43 -3.84 0.53
N HIS A 25 2.18 -3.44 -0.50
CA HIS A 25 2.40 -4.20 -1.74
C HIS A 25 3.18 -5.51 -1.61
N SER A 26 3.42 -6.05 -0.41
CA SER A 26 3.90 -7.43 -0.23
C SER A 26 2.95 -8.51 -0.80
N THR A 27 1.84 -8.12 -1.45
CA THR A 27 0.99 -9.02 -2.26
C THR A 27 0.47 -8.36 -3.56
N GLY A 28 0.93 -7.16 -3.88
CA GLY A 28 0.28 -6.21 -4.79
C GLY A 28 0.64 -6.37 -6.26
N ASN A 29 0.51 -7.58 -6.80
CA ASN A 29 0.19 -7.83 -8.21
C ASN A 29 -0.12 -9.33 -8.43
N CYS A 30 0.40 -10.18 -7.55
CA CYS A 30 0.14 -11.62 -7.58
C CYS A 30 -1.34 -11.99 -7.24
N ARG A 31 -2.17 -11.10 -6.66
CA ARG A 31 -3.61 -11.37 -6.40
C ARG A 31 -4.53 -11.29 -7.64
N HIS A 32 -4.16 -10.50 -8.66
CA HIS A 32 -5.00 -10.29 -9.86
C HIS A 32 -4.63 -11.19 -11.04
N LEU A 33 -3.52 -11.92 -10.92
CA LEU A 33 -3.22 -13.03 -11.80
C LEU A 33 -4.16 -14.19 -11.42
N GLY A 34 -5.32 -14.26 -12.06
CA GLY A 34 -6.27 -15.39 -12.01
C GLY A 34 -5.70 -16.73 -12.53
N GLY A 35 -4.39 -16.96 -12.38
CA GLY A 35 -3.66 -18.14 -12.82
C GLY A 35 -2.76 -18.76 -11.76
N CYS A 36 -2.69 -18.25 -10.52
CA CYS A 36 -2.02 -18.95 -9.42
C CYS A 36 -2.92 -20.06 -8.83
N LYS A 37 -3.27 -21.05 -9.67
CA LYS A 37 -3.67 -22.36 -9.18
C LYS A 37 -2.40 -23.11 -8.80
N GLY A 38 -2.22 -23.31 -7.51
CA GLY A 38 -1.27 -24.29 -6.97
C GLY A 38 0.10 -23.73 -6.63
N THR A 39 0.56 -24.11 -5.43
CA THR A 39 1.96 -24.16 -5.00
C THR A 39 2.66 -22.81 -4.85
N HIS A 40 2.34 -22.11 -3.75
CA HIS A 40 3.20 -21.22 -2.93
C HIS A 40 2.41 -20.13 -2.17
N GLN A 41 1.08 -20.26 -2.07
CA GLN A 41 0.23 -19.49 -1.17
C GLN A 41 0.35 -19.95 0.31
N THR A 42 1.54 -20.28 0.80
CA THR A 42 1.77 -20.81 2.17
C THR A 42 2.87 -20.08 2.94
N ARG A 43 3.16 -18.83 2.57
CA ARG A 43 3.93 -17.95 3.45
C ARG A 43 3.22 -16.60 3.53
N ALA A 44 2.09 -16.58 4.22
CA ALA A 44 1.48 -15.33 4.66
C ALA A 44 2.46 -14.67 5.65
N HIS A 45 3.33 -13.78 5.15
CA HIS A 45 4.21 -13.02 6.02
C HIS A 45 3.34 -12.21 7.02
N PRO A 46 3.69 -12.17 8.33
CA PRO A 46 2.96 -11.41 9.37
C PRO A 46 2.86 -9.89 9.14
N GLY A 47 3.39 -9.37 8.02
CA GLY A 47 3.56 -7.94 7.75
C GLY A 47 2.26 -7.13 7.76
N TRP A 48 1.11 -7.73 7.43
CA TRP A 48 -0.18 -7.05 7.50
C TRP A 48 -0.65 -6.81 8.95
N GLN A 49 -0.34 -7.72 9.87
CA GLN A 49 -0.68 -7.59 11.30
C GLN A 49 0.10 -6.43 11.92
N ILE A 50 1.40 -6.37 11.64
CA ILE A 50 2.30 -5.31 12.13
C ILE A 50 1.85 -3.94 11.59
N ARG A 51 1.44 -3.86 10.31
CA ARG A 51 0.90 -2.62 9.71
C ARG A 51 -0.38 -2.17 10.39
N THR A 52 -1.36 -3.07 10.53
CA THR A 52 -2.64 -2.75 11.17
C THR A 52 -2.43 -2.31 12.60
N LEU A 53 -1.65 -3.04 13.39
CA LEU A 53 -1.34 -2.67 14.77
C LEU A 53 -0.64 -1.31 14.84
N GLY A 54 0.36 -1.07 13.98
CA GLY A 54 1.10 0.19 13.94
C GLY A 54 0.17 1.38 13.71
N TYR A 55 -0.69 1.31 12.69
CA TYR A 55 -1.61 2.40 12.39
C TYR A 55 -2.76 2.55 13.40
N CYS A 56 -3.26 1.46 13.97
CA CYS A 56 -4.24 1.53 15.06
C CYS A 56 -3.64 2.23 16.27
N SER A 57 -2.40 1.88 16.66
CA SER A 57 -1.67 2.56 17.73
C SER A 57 -1.44 4.04 17.40
N GLN A 58 -1.10 4.37 16.16
CA GLN A 58 -0.93 5.76 15.71
C GLN A 58 -2.24 6.56 15.75
N LEU A 59 -3.35 5.95 15.34
CA LEU A 59 -4.68 6.54 15.38
C LEU A 59 -5.08 6.86 16.82
N VAL A 60 -5.08 5.85 17.68
CA VAL A 60 -5.48 6.00 19.09
C VAL A 60 -4.53 6.95 19.82
N GLY A 61 -3.23 6.81 19.62
CA GLY A 61 -2.21 7.70 20.21
C GLY A 61 -2.40 9.15 19.77
N GLY A 62 -2.61 9.37 18.47
CA GLY A 62 -2.85 10.71 17.90
C GLY A 62 -4.14 11.36 18.40
N VAL A 63 -5.22 10.59 18.57
CA VAL A 63 -6.48 11.08 19.15
C VAL A 63 -6.27 11.47 20.61
N LEU A 64 -5.61 10.61 21.41
CA LEU A 64 -5.38 10.87 22.84
C LEU A 64 -4.52 12.14 23.06
N VAL A 65 -3.46 12.32 22.27
CA VAL A 65 -2.60 13.52 22.35
C VAL A 65 -3.34 14.77 21.85
N GLY A 66 -4.13 14.65 20.78
CA GLY A 66 -4.85 15.79 20.19
C GLY A 66 -6.01 16.31 21.04
N TYR A 67 -6.77 15.42 21.69
CA TYR A 67 -7.94 15.80 22.49
C TYR A 67 -7.63 15.99 23.98
N CYS A 68 -6.60 15.33 24.54
CA CYS A 68 -6.27 15.39 25.96
C CYS A 68 -4.77 15.63 26.23
N PRO A 69 -4.20 16.75 25.75
CA PRO A 69 -2.75 17.02 25.83
C PRO A 69 -2.20 17.10 27.27
N ALA A 70 -3.03 17.46 28.26
CA ALA A 70 -2.59 17.64 29.64
C ALA A 70 -2.32 16.33 30.42
N ARG A 71 -2.67 15.15 29.88
CA ARG A 71 -2.56 13.86 30.60
C ARG A 71 -2.24 12.61 29.75
N SER A 72 -2.01 12.73 28.44
CA SER A 72 -1.95 11.55 27.56
C SER A 72 -0.58 10.86 27.51
N GLU A 73 -0.01 10.48 28.65
CA GLU A 73 1.22 9.66 28.67
C GLU A 73 1.05 8.37 27.84
N VAL A 74 -0.13 7.77 27.94
CA VAL A 74 -0.54 6.62 27.12
C VAL A 74 -0.54 6.94 25.63
N GLY A 75 -1.01 8.14 25.24
CA GLY A 75 -1.04 8.58 23.84
C GLY A 75 0.36 8.68 23.25
N THR A 76 1.30 9.28 23.99
CA THR A 76 2.71 9.36 23.59
C THR A 76 3.34 7.96 23.48
N ARG A 77 3.09 7.07 24.45
CA ARG A 77 3.58 5.68 24.41
C ARG A 77 3.05 4.91 23.19
N LEU A 78 1.77 5.12 22.81
CA LEU A 78 1.18 4.51 21.61
C LEU A 78 1.78 5.04 20.31
N LEU A 79 2.12 6.34 20.25
CA LEU A 79 2.84 6.90 19.11
C LEU A 79 4.26 6.31 19.00
N VAL A 80 4.98 6.16 20.12
CA VAL A 80 6.28 5.47 20.13
C VAL A 80 6.13 4.02 19.67
N LEU A 81 5.12 3.29 20.17
CA LEU A 81 4.84 1.93 19.73
C LEU A 81 4.58 1.84 18.22
N SER A 82 3.74 2.72 17.67
CA SER A 82 3.49 2.77 16.22
C SER A 82 4.76 2.99 15.42
N SER A 83 5.68 3.80 15.97
CA SER A 83 6.97 4.07 15.36
C SER A 83 7.88 2.86 15.34
N GLN A 84 7.99 2.14 16.46
CA GLN A 84 8.78 0.93 16.54
C GLN A 84 8.23 -0.18 15.63
N LEU A 85 6.90 -0.31 15.53
CA LEU A 85 6.25 -1.25 14.62
C LEU A 85 6.52 -0.91 13.14
N SER A 86 6.54 0.38 12.79
CA SER A 86 6.94 0.85 11.47
C SER A 86 8.40 0.50 11.14
N HIS A 87 9.34 0.74 12.06
CA HIS A 87 10.75 0.36 11.90
C HIS A 87 10.92 -1.15 11.74
N CYS A 88 10.26 -1.93 12.60
CA CYS A 88 10.26 -3.39 12.53
C CYS A 88 9.79 -3.87 11.15
N ARG A 89 8.73 -3.27 10.61
CA ARG A 89 8.22 -3.59 9.28
C ARG A 89 9.23 -3.28 8.17
N THR A 90 9.98 -2.19 8.27
CA THR A 90 11.08 -1.89 7.34
C THR A 90 12.17 -2.95 7.40
N ILE A 91 12.57 -3.36 8.60
CA ILE A 91 13.57 -4.43 8.75
C ILE A 91 13.08 -5.76 8.16
N LEU A 92 11.82 -6.11 8.38
CA LEU A 92 11.22 -7.33 7.83
C LEU A 92 11.18 -7.32 6.29
N ARG A 93 11.02 -6.15 5.66
CA ARG A 93 11.01 -6.03 4.19
C ARG A 93 12.36 -6.32 3.54
N LEU A 94 13.48 -6.20 4.27
CA LEU A 94 14.79 -6.66 3.75
C LEU A 94 14.76 -8.15 3.38
N PHE A 95 13.93 -8.94 4.06
CA PHE A 95 13.79 -10.37 3.78
C PHE A 95 12.76 -10.67 2.67
N ASP A 96 11.98 -9.66 2.25
CA ASP A 96 10.94 -9.80 1.23
C ASP A 96 11.45 -9.51 -0.20
N ASP A 97 12.67 -8.96 -0.37
CA ASP A 97 13.26 -8.62 -1.67
C ASP A 97 13.30 -9.80 -2.64
N LEU A 98 13.68 -10.99 -2.17
CA LEU A 98 13.75 -12.20 -2.99
C LEU A 98 12.35 -12.63 -3.46
N ALA A 99 11.35 -12.50 -2.59
CA ALA A 99 9.96 -12.82 -2.95
C ALA A 99 9.38 -11.80 -3.93
N MET A 100 9.71 -10.52 -3.78
CA MET A 100 9.33 -9.44 -4.71
C MET A 100 9.97 -9.63 -6.08
N PHE A 101 11.26 -9.96 -6.13
CA PHE A 101 11.97 -10.29 -7.37
C PHE A 101 11.38 -11.53 -8.05
N ALA A 102 11.05 -12.58 -7.27
CA ALA A 102 10.39 -13.76 -7.79
C ALA A 102 8.98 -13.47 -8.36
N CYS A 103 8.13 -12.68 -7.68
CA CYS A 103 6.80 -12.32 -8.22
C CYS A 103 6.94 -11.43 -9.48
N THR A 104 7.93 -10.52 -9.53
CA THR A 104 8.17 -9.66 -10.70
C THR A 104 8.65 -10.47 -11.91
N THR A 105 9.58 -11.39 -11.71
CA THR A 105 10.09 -12.27 -12.78
C THR A 105 9.01 -13.23 -13.27
N GLN A 106 8.16 -13.75 -12.38
CA GLN A 106 6.99 -14.56 -12.75
C GLN A 106 5.94 -13.77 -13.55
N TYR A 107 5.76 -12.48 -13.26
CA TYR A 107 4.89 -11.59 -14.04
C TYR A 107 5.50 -11.26 -15.41
N GLY A 108 6.82 -11.09 -15.48
CA GLY A 108 7.57 -10.77 -16.70
C GLY A 108 7.09 -9.47 -17.33
N LEU A 109 6.90 -9.47 -18.65
CA LEU A 109 6.36 -8.34 -19.41
C LEU A 109 4.82 -8.36 -19.51
N GLY A 110 4.14 -9.15 -18.66
CA GLY A 110 2.67 -9.22 -18.62
C GLY A 110 2.04 -9.92 -19.83
N ALA A 111 2.69 -10.99 -20.34
CA ALA A 111 2.18 -11.78 -21.46
C ALA A 111 0.78 -12.40 -21.23
N LYS A 112 0.34 -12.47 -19.96
CA LYS A 112 -0.99 -12.97 -19.56
C LYS A 112 -2.09 -11.91 -19.64
N GLU A 113 -1.76 -10.64 -19.83
CA GLU A 113 -2.72 -9.54 -19.92
C GLU A 113 -3.06 -9.26 -21.39
N GLU A 114 -4.33 -9.42 -21.77
CA GLU A 114 -4.80 -9.10 -23.12
C GLU A 114 -4.84 -7.58 -23.39
N ASP A 115 -5.05 -6.79 -22.33
CA ASP A 115 -5.20 -5.33 -22.42
C ASP A 115 -3.84 -4.63 -22.31
N VAL A 116 -3.44 -3.94 -23.38
CA VAL A 116 -2.14 -3.27 -23.48
C VAL A 116 -1.95 -2.19 -22.42
N LEU A 117 -3.02 -1.46 -22.05
CA LEU A 117 -2.93 -0.41 -21.03
C LEU A 117 -2.75 -1.04 -19.65
N VAL A 118 -3.52 -2.07 -19.33
CA VAL A 118 -3.40 -2.82 -18.07
C VAL A 118 -2.00 -3.42 -17.93
N ARG A 119 -1.47 -4.00 -19.01
CA ARG A 119 -0.12 -4.54 -19.08
C ARG A 119 0.94 -3.48 -18.82
N CYS A 120 0.84 -2.34 -19.52
CA CYS A 120 1.79 -1.22 -19.37
C CYS A 120 1.79 -0.68 -17.93
N LEU A 121 0.60 -0.38 -17.38
CA LEU A 121 0.44 0.13 -16.02
C LEU A 121 1.01 -0.84 -14.97
N SER A 122 0.85 -2.14 -15.17
CA SER A 122 1.41 -3.15 -14.26
C SER A 122 2.91 -3.35 -14.39
N VAL A 123 3.47 -3.29 -15.59
CA VAL A 123 4.93 -3.35 -15.76
C VAL A 123 5.58 -2.13 -15.11
N LEU A 124 5.02 -0.93 -15.34
CA LEU A 124 5.49 0.29 -14.69
C LEU A 124 5.30 0.25 -13.16
N GLY A 125 4.19 -0.31 -12.69
CA GLY A 125 3.92 -0.49 -11.26
C GLY A 125 4.94 -1.40 -10.60
N ASN A 126 5.23 -2.56 -11.22
CA ASN A 126 6.25 -3.49 -10.74
C ASN A 126 7.65 -2.85 -10.75
N LEU A 127 7.98 -2.05 -11.77
CA LEU A 127 9.24 -1.32 -11.83
C LEU A 127 9.35 -0.31 -10.68
N ALA A 128 8.29 0.46 -10.42
CA ALA A 128 8.24 1.40 -9.31
C ALA A 128 8.41 0.69 -7.96
N ASP A 129 7.74 -0.45 -7.77
CA ASP A 129 7.91 -1.28 -6.57
C ASP A 129 9.36 -1.80 -6.46
N GLN A 130 10.00 -2.21 -7.55
CA GLN A 130 11.40 -2.66 -7.51
C GLN A 130 12.42 -1.55 -7.25
N LEU A 131 12.09 -0.30 -7.55
CA LEU A 131 12.92 0.84 -7.20
C LEU A 131 12.66 1.31 -5.76
N TYR A 132 11.44 1.13 -5.26
CA TYR A 132 11.05 1.49 -3.90
C TYR A 132 11.85 0.74 -2.83
N TYR A 133 11.92 -0.60 -2.89
CA TYR A 133 12.56 -1.42 -1.85
C TYR A 133 14.05 -1.10 -1.66
N PRO A 134 14.91 -1.07 -2.71
CA PRO A 134 16.30 -0.68 -2.57
C PRO A 134 16.49 0.73 -2.01
N CYS A 135 15.65 1.69 -2.43
CA CYS A 135 15.72 3.05 -1.89
C CYS A 135 15.39 3.08 -0.39
N GLU A 136 14.39 2.30 0.05
CA GLU A 136 14.05 2.15 1.47
C GLU A 136 15.21 1.51 2.26
N HIS A 137 15.86 0.48 1.71
CA HIS A 137 17.00 -0.18 2.35
C HIS A 137 18.22 0.72 2.47
N ILE A 138 18.53 1.52 1.45
CA ILE A 138 19.60 2.51 1.52
C ILE A 138 19.27 3.60 2.53
N ALA A 139 18.01 4.06 2.60
CA ALA A 139 17.57 5.04 3.59
C ALA A 139 17.73 4.52 5.02
N TRP A 140 17.29 3.28 5.27
CA TRP A 140 17.46 2.62 6.57
C TRP A 140 18.95 2.40 6.94
N ALA A 141 19.78 1.95 5.99
CA ALA A 141 21.22 1.76 6.20
C ALA A 141 21.94 3.10 6.48
N ALA A 142 21.48 4.18 5.86
CA ALA A 142 21.98 5.53 6.11
C ALA A 142 21.58 6.05 7.51
N ASP A 143 20.33 5.80 7.94
CA ASP A 143 19.85 6.16 9.29
C ASP A 143 20.64 5.44 10.39
N THR A 144 20.96 4.17 10.17
CA THR A 144 21.75 3.33 11.10
C THR A 144 23.26 3.58 11.03
N LYS A 145 23.71 4.54 10.20
CA LYS A 145 25.13 4.87 9.97
C LYS A 145 25.98 3.73 9.40
N ILE A 146 25.33 2.72 8.81
CA ILE A 146 26.01 1.67 8.05
C ILE A 146 26.58 2.25 6.75
N LEU A 147 25.83 3.16 6.11
CA LEU A 147 26.27 3.88 4.91
C LEU A 147 26.42 5.39 5.17
N PRO A 148 27.54 6.02 4.75
CA PRO A 148 27.75 7.45 4.90
C PRO A 148 27.06 8.24 3.78
N VAL A 149 25.75 8.09 3.63
CA VAL A 149 24.94 8.79 2.62
C VAL A 149 23.78 9.56 3.27
N ASP A 150 23.20 10.51 2.54
CA ASP A 150 22.08 11.32 3.03
C ASP A 150 20.77 10.51 3.04
N SER A 151 20.39 10.05 4.23
CA SER A 151 19.15 9.29 4.47
C SER A 151 17.89 10.02 3.99
N ALA A 152 17.82 11.34 4.14
CA ALA A 152 16.60 12.09 3.84
C ALA A 152 16.24 12.01 2.34
N ARG A 153 17.25 12.06 1.46
CA ARG A 153 17.05 11.93 0.00
C ARG A 153 16.52 10.55 -0.38
N TRP A 154 17.06 9.50 0.22
CA TRP A 154 16.64 8.12 -0.06
C TRP A 154 15.22 7.84 0.45
N TRP A 155 14.83 8.40 1.59
CA TRP A 155 13.45 8.36 2.08
C TRP A 155 12.47 9.09 1.16
N VAL A 156 12.86 10.27 0.63
CA VAL A 156 12.04 10.99 -0.35
C VAL A 156 11.87 10.16 -1.63
N LEU A 157 12.96 9.57 -2.12
CA LEU A 157 12.94 8.77 -3.34
C LEU A 157 12.11 7.49 -3.18
N SER A 158 12.24 6.79 -2.05
CA SER A 158 11.41 5.62 -1.74
C SER A 158 9.93 6.02 -1.64
N THR A 159 9.61 7.12 -0.94
CA THR A 159 8.23 7.62 -0.84
C THR A 159 7.67 8.01 -2.22
N ALA A 160 8.50 8.60 -3.10
CA ALA A 160 8.09 8.97 -4.45
C ALA A 160 7.79 7.74 -5.33
N PHE A 161 8.64 6.71 -5.29
CA PHE A 161 8.40 5.46 -6.02
C PHE A 161 7.17 4.72 -5.49
N TRP A 162 6.97 4.70 -4.17
CA TRP A 162 5.75 4.15 -3.59
C TRP A 162 4.50 4.95 -4.01
N GLY A 163 4.55 6.29 -3.99
CA GLY A 163 3.47 7.14 -4.49
C GLY A 163 3.17 6.89 -5.96
N LEU A 164 4.20 6.68 -6.80
CA LEU A 164 4.05 6.33 -8.20
C LEU A 164 3.39 4.97 -8.39
N SER A 165 3.77 3.94 -7.62
CA SER A 165 3.15 2.62 -7.73
C SER A 165 1.67 2.63 -7.31
N LEU A 166 1.32 3.43 -6.29
CA LEU A 166 -0.07 3.67 -5.90
C LEU A 166 -0.89 4.34 -7.01
N LEU A 167 -0.34 5.38 -7.66
CA LEU A 167 -0.99 6.06 -8.79
C LEU A 167 -1.23 5.12 -9.97
N LEU A 168 -0.23 4.31 -10.33
CA LEU A 168 -0.35 3.32 -11.40
C LEU A 168 -1.38 2.24 -11.06
N GLY A 169 -1.42 1.80 -9.80
CA GLY A 169 -2.43 0.88 -9.30
C GLY A 169 -3.86 1.46 -9.36
N ILE A 170 -4.05 2.71 -8.97
CA ILE A 170 -5.35 3.41 -9.08
C ILE A 170 -5.77 3.51 -10.55
N ALA A 171 -4.85 3.91 -11.44
CA ALA A 171 -5.13 4.02 -12.87
C ALA A 171 -5.54 2.66 -13.48
N ARG A 172 -4.82 1.58 -13.13
CA ARG A 172 -5.15 0.21 -13.56
C ARG A 172 -6.54 -0.20 -13.09
N SER A 173 -6.81 -0.11 -11.79
CA SER A 173 -8.09 -0.54 -11.23
C SER A 173 -9.25 0.30 -11.74
N LEU A 174 -9.05 1.61 -11.95
CA LEU A 174 -10.07 2.48 -12.56
C LEU A 174 -10.37 2.05 -14.00
N TRP A 175 -9.34 1.78 -14.81
CA TRP A 175 -9.53 1.27 -16.17
C TRP A 175 -10.31 -0.05 -16.18
N MET A 176 -9.96 -0.99 -15.29
CA MET A 176 -10.67 -2.27 -15.15
C MET A 176 -12.15 -2.06 -14.78
N VAL A 177 -12.46 -1.16 -13.84
CA VAL A 177 -13.85 -0.83 -13.47
C VAL A 177 -14.60 -0.22 -14.66
N LEU A 178 -13.99 0.70 -15.40
CA LEU A 178 -14.61 1.32 -16.58
C LEU A 178 -14.90 0.29 -17.66
N LYS A 179 -13.94 -0.61 -17.94
CA LYS A 179 -14.09 -1.70 -18.90
C LYS A 179 -15.20 -2.68 -18.50
N LEU A 180 -15.23 -3.12 -17.24
CA LEU A 180 -16.28 -3.97 -16.70
C LEU A 180 -17.66 -3.30 -16.78
N ARG A 181 -17.75 -2.01 -16.46
CA ARG A 181 -18.99 -1.24 -16.59
C ARG A 181 -19.45 -1.12 -18.04
N GLN A 182 -18.54 -0.91 -18.98
CA GLN A 182 -18.85 -0.86 -20.40
C GLN A 182 -19.39 -2.21 -20.90
N GLN A 183 -18.77 -3.32 -20.49
CA GLN A 183 -19.27 -4.67 -20.80
C GLN A 183 -20.66 -4.94 -20.21
N LEU A 184 -20.98 -4.39 -19.04
CA LEU A 184 -22.31 -4.50 -18.44
C LEU A 184 -23.36 -3.61 -19.14
N ARG A 185 -22.92 -2.50 -19.74
CA ARG A 185 -23.80 -1.49 -20.37
C ARG A 185 -24.00 -1.72 -21.87
N SER A 186 -23.23 -2.62 -22.49
CA SER A 186 -23.31 -2.90 -23.93
C SER A 186 -24.71 -3.44 -24.29
N PRO A 187 -25.38 -2.86 -25.32
CA PRO A 187 -26.75 -3.18 -25.72
C PRO A 187 -26.85 -4.47 -26.54
N THR A 188 -26.14 -5.53 -26.16
CA THR A 188 -26.37 -6.88 -26.69
C THR A 188 -27.19 -7.66 -25.67
N PRO A 189 -28.52 -7.42 -25.58
CA PRO A 189 -29.39 -8.03 -24.57
C PRO A 189 -29.43 -9.57 -24.65
N ALA A 190 -29.06 -10.16 -25.80
CA ALA A 190 -28.94 -11.60 -25.97
C ALA A 190 -27.76 -12.24 -25.22
N PHE A 191 -26.66 -11.50 -24.97
CA PHE A 191 -25.48 -12.06 -24.30
C PHE A 191 -25.57 -11.91 -22.78
N ILE A 192 -25.97 -10.73 -22.26
CA ILE A 192 -26.04 -10.49 -20.82
C ILE A 192 -27.20 -11.25 -20.16
N SER A 193 -28.34 -11.43 -20.85
CA SER A 193 -29.44 -12.27 -20.33
C SER A 193 -29.06 -13.76 -20.27
N GLN A 194 -28.19 -14.22 -21.17
CA GLN A 194 -27.69 -15.60 -21.25
C GLN A 194 -26.40 -15.87 -20.46
N LEU A 195 -25.72 -14.85 -19.95
CA LEU A 195 -24.55 -15.07 -19.09
C LEU A 195 -24.97 -15.85 -17.83
N PRO A 196 -24.31 -17.00 -17.52
CA PRO A 196 -24.55 -17.76 -16.31
C PRO A 196 -24.53 -16.86 -15.06
N ARG A 197 -25.41 -17.16 -14.10
CA ARG A 197 -25.47 -16.40 -12.82
C ARG A 197 -24.10 -16.34 -12.13
N SER A 198 -23.28 -17.38 -12.27
CA SER A 198 -21.91 -17.46 -11.78
C SER A 198 -21.00 -16.40 -12.39
N GLN A 199 -21.04 -16.22 -13.72
CA GLN A 199 -20.21 -15.25 -14.42
C GLN A 199 -20.60 -13.80 -14.09
N ARG A 200 -21.90 -13.52 -13.98
CA ARG A 200 -22.38 -12.20 -13.48
C ARG A 200 -21.94 -11.92 -12.04
N ARG A 201 -21.95 -12.94 -11.18
CA ARG A 201 -21.46 -12.81 -9.80
C ARG A 201 -19.95 -12.56 -9.77
N ALA A 202 -19.18 -13.27 -10.60
CA ALA A 202 -17.74 -13.09 -10.73
C ALA A 202 -17.37 -11.68 -11.20
N MET A 203 -18.04 -11.14 -12.23
CA MET A 203 -17.81 -9.78 -12.70
C MET A 203 -18.12 -8.72 -11.61
N ARG A 204 -19.19 -8.91 -10.83
CA ARG A 204 -19.52 -8.01 -9.71
C ARG A 204 -18.47 -8.10 -8.60
N ALA A 205 -18.03 -9.31 -8.26
CA ALA A 205 -16.97 -9.52 -7.26
C ALA A 205 -15.65 -8.89 -7.72
N GLN A 206 -15.29 -9.02 -8.99
CA GLN A 206 -14.12 -8.36 -9.58
C GLN A 206 -14.25 -6.84 -9.50
N MET A 207 -15.39 -6.27 -9.90
CA MET A 207 -15.62 -4.82 -9.79
C MET A 207 -15.54 -4.33 -8.34
N GLN A 208 -16.11 -5.07 -7.38
CA GLN A 208 -16.00 -4.76 -5.95
C GLN A 208 -14.54 -4.83 -5.48
N SER A 209 -13.79 -5.84 -5.90
CA SER A 209 -12.37 -5.95 -5.59
C SER A 209 -11.58 -4.75 -6.11
N GLU A 210 -11.80 -4.33 -7.36
CA GLU A 210 -11.10 -3.18 -7.93
C GLU A 210 -11.46 -1.87 -7.21
N LEU A 211 -12.72 -1.68 -6.82
CA LEU A 211 -13.13 -0.50 -6.04
C LEU A 211 -12.46 -0.46 -4.67
N LEU A 212 -12.35 -1.60 -3.99
CA LEU A 212 -11.64 -1.70 -2.71
C LEU A 212 -10.14 -1.39 -2.89
N THR A 213 -9.53 -1.84 -4.00
CA THR A 213 -8.14 -1.52 -4.34
C THR A 213 -7.96 -0.01 -4.56
N ILE A 214 -8.87 0.64 -5.29
CA ILE A 214 -8.84 2.10 -5.49
C ILE A 214 -8.92 2.82 -4.15
N LEU A 215 -9.86 2.45 -3.28
CA LEU A 215 -10.02 3.08 -1.96
C LEU A 215 -8.78 2.88 -1.07
N SER A 216 -8.23 1.67 -1.04
CA SER A 216 -7.02 1.36 -0.29
C SER A 216 -5.83 2.19 -0.79
N ASN A 217 -5.62 2.23 -2.10
CA ASN A 217 -4.51 2.97 -2.70
C ASN A 217 -4.66 4.48 -2.54
N LEU A 218 -5.88 5.02 -2.58
CA LEU A 218 -6.13 6.44 -2.32
C LEU A 218 -5.80 6.83 -0.87
N ALA A 219 -6.20 6.00 0.09
CA ALA A 219 -5.87 6.23 1.50
C ALA A 219 -4.35 6.21 1.74
N ASP A 220 -3.66 5.24 1.14
CA ASP A 220 -2.20 5.16 1.21
C ASP A 220 -1.50 6.28 0.44
N LEU A 221 -2.04 6.73 -0.69
CA LEU A 221 -1.50 7.85 -1.47
C LEU A 221 -1.62 9.16 -0.71
N ALA A 222 -2.73 9.36 0.00
CA ALA A 222 -2.91 10.51 0.88
C ALA A 222 -1.81 10.58 1.96
N ASN A 223 -1.48 9.43 2.54
CA ASN A 223 -0.36 9.29 3.48
C ASN A 223 1.01 9.47 2.80
N ALA A 224 1.22 8.92 1.60
CA ALA A 224 2.47 9.07 0.84
C ALA A 224 2.78 10.55 0.55
N VAL A 225 1.79 11.30 0.08
CA VAL A 225 1.93 12.73 -0.17
C VAL A 225 2.21 13.49 1.12
N HIS A 226 1.58 13.11 2.23
CA HIS A 226 1.86 13.73 3.52
C HIS A 226 3.34 13.58 3.93
N TRP A 227 4.00 12.46 3.60
CA TRP A 227 5.42 12.26 3.86
C TRP A 227 6.36 12.79 2.79
N LEU A 228 5.88 13.44 1.72
CA LEU A 228 6.75 14.14 0.77
C LEU A 228 7.24 15.49 1.33
N PRO A 229 8.36 16.06 0.83
CA PRO A 229 8.87 17.35 1.29
C PRO A 229 7.81 18.47 1.30
N PRO A 230 7.83 19.40 2.28
CA PRO A 230 6.94 20.55 2.28
C PRO A 230 7.00 21.31 0.96
N GLY A 231 5.84 21.77 0.47
CA GLY A 231 5.71 22.42 -0.83
C GLY A 231 5.08 21.53 -1.91
N ILE A 232 4.92 20.23 -1.65
CA ILE A 232 4.18 19.31 -2.53
C ILE A 232 2.78 19.07 -1.96
N LEU A 233 1.73 19.60 -2.60
CA LEU A 233 0.33 19.39 -2.23
C LEU A 233 0.06 19.63 -0.73
N TRP A 234 -0.33 18.59 0.03
CA TRP A 234 -0.59 18.61 1.48
C TRP A 234 0.54 17.97 2.32
N ALA A 235 1.75 17.89 1.77
CA ALA A 235 2.95 17.46 2.50
C ALA A 235 3.04 18.12 3.89
N GLY A 236 3.21 17.29 4.93
CA GLY A 236 3.31 17.72 6.32
C GLY A 236 2.04 18.29 6.97
N ARG A 237 0.88 18.28 6.30
CA ARG A 237 -0.36 18.87 6.84
C ARG A 237 -1.21 17.94 7.70
N PHE A 238 -1.04 16.63 7.60
CA PHE A 238 -1.89 15.69 8.34
C PHE A 238 -1.45 15.57 9.80
N PRO A 239 -2.39 15.62 10.76
CA PRO A 239 -2.11 15.26 12.14
C PRO A 239 -1.88 13.75 12.27
N PRO A 240 -1.16 13.28 13.30
CA PRO A 240 -0.84 11.85 13.47
C PRO A 240 -2.06 10.93 13.46
N TRP A 241 -3.20 11.36 14.03
CA TRP A 241 -4.42 10.55 14.04
C TRP A 241 -4.99 10.32 12.63
N LEU A 242 -4.89 11.32 11.74
CA LEU A 242 -5.43 11.20 10.38
C LEU A 242 -4.58 10.24 9.56
N VAL A 243 -3.26 10.31 9.73
CA VAL A 243 -2.31 9.36 9.13
C VAL A 243 -2.62 7.93 9.59
N GLY A 244 -2.83 7.76 10.91
CA GLY A 244 -3.26 6.50 11.51
C GLY A 244 -4.60 5.99 10.98
N LEU A 245 -5.59 6.88 10.82
CA LEU A 245 -6.91 6.55 10.28
C LEU A 245 -6.83 6.00 8.86
N LEU A 246 -6.19 6.75 7.96
CA LEU A 246 -6.05 6.37 6.54
C LEU A 246 -5.30 5.04 6.40
N GLY A 247 -4.24 4.87 7.19
CA GLY A 247 -3.48 3.63 7.24
C GLY A 247 -4.23 2.44 7.81
N THR A 248 -5.09 2.67 8.80
CA THR A 248 -5.97 1.65 9.36
C THR A 248 -7.01 1.22 8.34
N ILE A 249 -7.63 2.17 7.64
CA ILE A 249 -8.60 1.90 6.57
C ILE A 249 -7.95 1.06 5.46
N SER A 250 -6.79 1.47 4.93
CA SER A 250 -6.11 0.72 3.86
C SER A 250 -5.71 -0.68 4.29
N SER A 251 -5.26 -0.84 5.54
CA SER A 251 -4.91 -2.15 6.10
C SER A 251 -6.12 -3.07 6.25
N LEU A 252 -7.24 -2.56 6.75
CA LEU A 252 -8.49 -3.32 6.88
C LEU A 252 -9.05 -3.72 5.51
N LEU A 253 -9.02 -2.83 4.51
CA LEU A 253 -9.43 -3.15 3.15
C LEU A 253 -8.57 -4.27 2.54
N SER A 254 -7.25 -4.21 2.75
CA SER A 254 -6.31 -5.23 2.27
C SER A 254 -6.55 -6.61 2.90
N VAL A 255 -6.88 -6.63 4.20
CA VAL A 255 -7.25 -7.86 4.94
C VAL A 255 -8.58 -8.41 4.44
N TYR A 256 -9.59 -7.55 4.30
CA TYR A 256 -10.89 -7.93 3.78
C TYR A 256 -10.79 -8.55 2.38
N GLN A 257 -9.99 -7.95 1.48
CA GLN A 257 -9.71 -8.51 0.16
C GLN A 257 -8.98 -9.86 0.23
N ALA A 258 -8.07 -10.05 1.19
CA ALA A 258 -7.36 -11.32 1.38
C ALA A 258 -8.32 -12.43 1.82
N ILE A 259 -9.19 -12.14 2.79
CA ILE A 259 -10.21 -13.07 3.29
C ILE A 259 -11.20 -13.44 2.19
N GLN A 260 -11.63 -12.47 1.38
CA GLN A 260 -12.47 -12.76 0.24
C GLN A 260 -11.75 -13.66 -0.76
N ALA A 261 -10.49 -13.38 -1.12
CA ALA A 261 -9.74 -14.21 -2.05
C ALA A 261 -9.58 -15.67 -1.58
N SER A 262 -9.39 -15.91 -0.26
CA SER A 262 -9.34 -17.26 0.30
C SER A 262 -10.67 -17.99 0.25
N GLY A 263 -11.79 -17.29 0.50
CA GLY A 263 -13.12 -17.90 0.47
C GLY A 263 -13.57 -18.38 -0.92
N TRP A 264 -12.92 -17.94 -1.99
CA TRP A 264 -13.16 -18.42 -3.36
C TRP A 264 -12.22 -19.57 -3.77
N ALA A 265 -11.15 -19.84 -3.01
CA ALA A 265 -10.20 -20.91 -3.30
C ALA A 265 -10.66 -22.29 -2.78
N ASP A 266 -11.70 -22.34 -1.95
CA ASP A 266 -12.30 -23.57 -1.42
C ASP A 266 -13.68 -23.88 -2.06
N PRO A 267 -13.75 -24.41 -3.29
CA PRO A 267 -14.96 -25.07 -3.79
C PRO A 267 -14.87 -26.59 -3.55
N ALA A 268 -14.53 -27.00 -2.32
CA ALA A 268 -14.47 -28.41 -1.93
C ALA A 268 -15.35 -28.72 -0.70
N THR A 269 -16.48 -28.03 -0.53
CA THR A 269 -17.60 -28.49 0.31
C THR A 269 -18.87 -27.72 -0.08
N SER A 270 -19.60 -28.20 -1.10
CA SER A 270 -21.08 -28.20 -1.23
C SER A 270 -21.47 -28.73 -2.60
#